data_AF-A0A7S8FEU0-F1
#
_entry.id   AF-A0A7S8FEU0-F1
#
_cell.length_a   1.000
_cell.length_b   1.000
_cell.length_c   1.000
_cell.angle_alpha   90.00
_cell.angle_beta   90.00
_cell.angle_gamma   90.00
#
_symmetry.space_group_name_H-M   'P 1'
#
loop_
_entity.id
_entity.type
_entity.pdbx_description
1 polymer ?
#
loop_
_entity_poly.entity_id
_entity_poly.type
_entity_poly.pdbx_seq_one_letter_code
_entity_poly.pdbx_strand_id
1 'polypeptide(L)'
;MEDRLAGAIEVLQEKLQEQIRSVLETKKMINSLRQMNGEAPLFNDADLRLEDSGPSRPDQYYGKGPGTACREYLEWRKRACSADEILKGLSQGGFDFKAAGYEDEDSRLRSLSILLAKNTAMFHRLPNGTFGLIAWYPEVAKKKAKEKPNEGDSKKKGDKEEEDTKTEVSG
;
A
#
# COMPACT_ATOMS: atom_id res chain seq x y z
N MET A 1 13.12 -27.26 15.81
CA MET A 1 13.01 -27.57 14.35
C MET A 1 12.94 -26.28 13.55
N GLU A 2 12.43 -25.20 14.16
CA GLU A 2 12.41 -23.84 13.61
C GLU A 2 13.77 -23.35 13.10
N ASP A 3 14.89 -23.62 13.80
CA ASP A 3 16.22 -23.14 13.36
C ASP A 3 16.68 -23.71 12.01
N ARG A 4 16.31 -24.95 11.69
CA ARG A 4 16.62 -25.54 10.38
C ARG A 4 15.78 -24.92 9.27
N LEU A 5 14.54 -24.55 9.58
CA LEU A 5 13.64 -23.89 8.63
C LEU A 5 14.07 -22.45 8.40
N ALA A 6 14.46 -21.73 9.44
CA ALA A 6 15.00 -20.37 9.34
C ALA A 6 16.25 -20.30 8.46
N GLY A 7 17.22 -21.20 8.69
CA GLY A 7 18.43 -21.25 7.84
C GLY A 7 18.13 -21.66 6.39
N ALA A 8 17.16 -22.54 6.16
CA ALA A 8 16.73 -22.90 4.80
C ALA A 8 16.05 -21.72 4.08
N ILE A 9 15.27 -20.91 4.81
CA ILE A 9 14.65 -19.69 4.27
C ILE A 9 15.72 -18.67 3.89
N GLU A 10 16.75 -18.49 4.71
CA GLU A 10 17.84 -17.54 4.43
C GLU A 10 18.59 -17.91 3.15
N VAL A 11 18.95 -19.19 2.97
CA VAL A 11 19.57 -19.69 1.72
C VAL A 11 18.65 -19.49 0.51
N LEU A 12 17.34 -19.70 0.67
CA LEU A 12 16.38 -19.46 -0.41
C LEU A 12 16.21 -17.96 -0.72
N GLN A 13 16.31 -17.09 0.27
CA GLN A 13 16.30 -15.63 0.08
C GLN A 13 17.55 -15.16 -0.66
N GLU A 14 18.73 -15.71 -0.34
CA GLU A 14 19.96 -15.42 -1.08
C GLU A 14 19.86 -15.87 -2.55
N LYS A 15 19.36 -17.08 -2.81
CA LYS A 15 19.12 -17.58 -4.17
C LYS A 15 18.11 -16.72 -4.93
N LEU A 16 17.06 -16.27 -4.25
CA LEU A 16 16.07 -15.37 -4.85
C LEU A 16 16.74 -14.05 -5.27
N GLN A 17 17.58 -13.46 -4.42
CA GLN A 17 18.32 -12.24 -4.75
C GLN A 17 19.25 -12.43 -5.96
N GLU A 18 19.94 -13.56 -6.04
CA GLU A 18 20.80 -13.89 -7.19
C GLU A 18 19.98 -14.00 -8.49
N GLN A 19 18.83 -14.67 -8.45
CA GLN A 19 17.94 -14.80 -9.60
C GLN A 19 17.39 -13.45 -10.07
N ILE A 20 17.00 -12.56 -9.14
CA ILE A 20 16.50 -11.24 -9.51
C ILE A 20 17.61 -10.42 -10.19
N ARG A 21 18.87 -10.50 -9.72
CA ARG A 21 20.01 -9.86 -10.41
C ARG A 21 20.21 -10.43 -11.82
N SER A 22 20.19 -11.75 -11.97
CA SER A 22 20.35 -12.41 -13.27
C SER A 22 19.26 -12.01 -14.27
N VAL A 23 18.00 -11.90 -13.81
CA VAL A 23 16.90 -11.39 -14.63
C VAL A 23 17.17 -9.95 -15.07
N LEU A 24 17.67 -9.11 -14.16
CA LEU A 24 17.96 -7.71 -14.46
C LEU A 24 19.09 -7.58 -15.50
N GLU A 25 20.17 -8.35 -15.36
CA GLU A 25 21.24 -8.43 -16.36
C GLU A 25 20.73 -8.89 -17.72
N THR A 26 19.88 -9.93 -17.73
CA THR A 26 19.25 -10.43 -18.95
C THR A 26 18.41 -9.36 -19.64
N LYS A 27 17.60 -8.61 -18.87
CA LYS A 27 16.81 -7.49 -19.41
C LYS A 27 17.69 -6.39 -20.01
N LYS A 28 18.80 -6.03 -19.34
CA LYS A 28 19.78 -5.06 -19.86
C LYS A 28 20.44 -5.55 -21.16
N MET A 29 20.77 -6.84 -21.21
CA MET A 29 21.36 -7.46 -22.39
C MET A 29 20.38 -7.45 -23.57
N ILE A 30 19.11 -7.81 -23.34
CA ILE A 30 18.05 -7.74 -24.36
C ILE A 30 17.94 -6.31 -24.90
N ASN A 31 17.90 -5.30 -24.04
CA ASN A 31 17.86 -3.91 -24.48
C ASN A 31 19.10 -3.50 -25.30
N SER A 32 20.29 -3.93 -24.87
CA SER A 32 21.54 -3.65 -25.59
C SER A 32 21.53 -4.28 -26.99
N LEU A 33 21.09 -5.54 -27.10
CA LEU A 33 20.96 -6.24 -28.38
C LEU A 33 19.94 -5.57 -29.30
N ARG A 34 18.79 -5.14 -28.76
CA ARG A 34 17.79 -4.39 -29.53
C ARG A 34 18.32 -3.06 -30.03
N GLN A 35 19.05 -2.33 -29.19
CA GLN A 35 19.67 -1.07 -29.58
C GLN A 35 20.74 -1.26 -30.67
N MET A 36 21.54 -2.32 -30.58
CA MET A 36 22.51 -2.69 -31.64
C MET A 36 21.80 -3.01 -32.96
N ASN A 37 20.60 -3.59 -32.91
CA ASN A 37 19.76 -3.85 -34.07
C ASN A 37 18.95 -2.62 -34.55
N GLY A 38 19.13 -1.44 -33.93
CA GLY A 38 18.38 -0.22 -34.27
C GLY A 38 16.93 -0.21 -33.80
N GLU A 39 16.54 -1.14 -32.94
CA GLU A 39 15.22 -1.21 -32.33
C GLU A 39 15.16 -0.44 -31.01
N ALA A 40 13.96 0.03 -30.66
CA ALA A 40 13.71 0.66 -29.36
C ALA A 40 13.91 -0.35 -28.21
N PRO A 41 14.31 0.09 -26.99
CA PRO A 41 14.39 -0.78 -25.82
C PRO A 41 13.06 -1.48 -25.54
N LEU A 42 13.10 -2.75 -25.10
CA LEU A 42 11.89 -3.47 -24.68
C LEU A 42 11.51 -3.16 -23.23
N PHE A 43 12.51 -3.01 -22.37
CA PHE A 43 12.34 -2.75 -20.95
C PHE A 43 12.73 -1.30 -20.65
N ASN A 44 11.88 -0.56 -19.93
CA ASN A 44 12.18 0.81 -19.54
C ASN A 44 12.96 0.85 -18.21
N ASP A 45 13.48 2.01 -17.82
CA ASP A 45 14.21 2.17 -16.55
C ASP A 45 13.42 1.71 -15.30
N ALA A 46 12.08 1.75 -15.37
CA ALA A 46 11.22 1.20 -14.33
C ALA A 46 11.27 -0.34 -14.25
N ASP A 47 11.39 -1.03 -15.40
CA ASP A 47 11.48 -2.49 -15.49
C ASP A 47 12.89 -3.03 -15.21
N LEU A 48 13.89 -2.14 -15.31
CA LEU A 48 15.29 -2.36 -14.97
C LEU A 48 15.61 -1.99 -13.52
N ARG A 49 14.67 -1.42 -12.77
CA ARG A 49 14.80 -1.40 -11.31
C ARG A 49 14.57 -2.82 -10.82
N LEU A 50 15.54 -3.34 -10.06
CA LEU A 50 15.32 -4.48 -9.18
C LEU A 50 14.03 -4.14 -8.43
N GLU A 51 12.96 -4.93 -8.59
CA GLU A 51 11.80 -4.78 -7.71
C GLU A 51 12.32 -5.14 -6.31
N ASP A 52 12.79 -4.14 -5.58
CA ASP A 52 13.17 -4.24 -4.20
C ASP A 52 11.86 -4.49 -3.43
N SER A 53 11.42 -5.75 -3.45
CA SER A 53 10.48 -6.30 -2.50
C SER A 53 11.24 -6.76 -1.26
N GLY A 54 12.30 -6.03 -0.88
CA GLY A 54 13.01 -6.24 0.36
C GLY A 54 12.03 -6.16 1.53
N PRO A 55 12.22 -6.95 2.61
CA PRO A 55 11.31 -6.92 3.74
C PRO A 55 11.21 -5.48 4.28
N SER A 56 10.01 -4.92 4.27
CA SER A 56 9.71 -3.66 4.96
C SER A 56 10.21 -3.79 6.39
N ARG A 57 10.88 -2.76 6.93
CA ARG A 57 11.41 -2.84 8.29
C ARG A 57 10.25 -3.16 9.25
N PRO A 58 10.42 -4.10 10.20
CA PRO A 58 9.33 -4.60 11.03
C PRO A 58 8.72 -3.53 11.95
N ASP A 59 9.34 -2.36 12.06
CA ASP A 59 8.93 -1.20 12.86
C ASP A 59 8.45 -0.02 12.00
N GLN A 60 8.36 -0.16 10.68
CA GLN A 60 8.19 0.96 9.76
C GLN A 60 6.82 1.66 9.87
N TYR A 61 5.78 0.91 10.25
CA TYR A 61 4.41 1.41 10.30
C TYR A 61 3.82 1.46 11.72
N TYR A 62 4.63 1.21 12.74
CA TYR A 62 4.16 1.24 14.13
C TYR A 62 3.75 2.66 14.54
N GLY A 63 2.55 2.80 15.14
CA GLY A 63 2.00 4.08 15.59
C GLY A 63 1.55 5.05 14.48
N LYS A 64 1.62 4.66 13.20
CA LYS A 64 1.16 5.49 12.08
C LYS A 64 -0.33 5.26 11.82
N GLY A 65 -1.00 6.26 11.25
CA GLY A 65 -2.37 6.10 10.76
C GLY A 65 -2.43 5.18 9.52
N PRO A 66 -3.52 4.42 9.31
CA PRO A 66 -3.62 3.45 8.20
C PRO A 66 -3.46 4.11 6.82
N GLY A 67 -3.96 5.33 6.63
CA GLY A 67 -3.78 6.07 5.37
C GLY A 67 -2.33 6.46 5.10
N THR A 68 -1.58 6.86 6.12
CA THR A 68 -0.15 7.20 5.99
C THR A 68 0.67 5.95 5.69
N ALA A 69 0.39 4.85 6.39
CA ALA A 69 1.08 3.58 6.17
C ALA A 69 0.82 3.03 4.76
N CYS A 70 -0.43 3.06 4.26
CA CYS A 70 -0.74 2.69 2.88
C CYS A 70 0.00 3.55 1.85
N ARG A 71 0.10 4.86 2.11
CA ARG A 71 0.81 5.78 1.23
C ARG A 71 2.29 5.45 1.16
N GLU A 72 2.95 5.33 2.31
CA GLU A 72 4.38 4.98 2.38
C GLU A 72 4.66 3.63 1.71
N TYR A 73 3.79 2.65 1.93
CA TYR A 73 3.91 1.34 1.29
C TYR A 73 3.84 1.45 -0.25
N LEU A 74 2.87 2.20 -0.78
CA LEU A 74 2.75 2.43 -2.23
C LEU A 74 3.92 3.28 -2.78
N GLU A 75 4.36 4.31 -2.06
CA GLU A 75 5.53 5.13 -2.44
C GLU A 75 6.81 4.29 -2.51
N TRP A 76 7.00 3.38 -1.56
CA TRP A 76 8.13 2.46 -1.55
C TRP A 76 8.05 1.44 -2.68
N ARG A 77 6.87 0.80 -2.89
CA ARG A 77 6.66 -0.17 -3.96
C ARG A 77 6.70 0.43 -5.37
N LYS A 78 6.40 1.72 -5.53
CA LYS A 78 6.34 2.45 -6.83
C LYS A 78 5.47 1.78 -7.90
N ARG A 79 4.49 0.97 -7.50
CA ARG A 79 3.52 0.28 -8.38
C ARG A 79 2.14 0.25 -7.78
N ALA A 80 1.12 0.11 -8.62
CA ALA A 80 -0.25 -0.07 -8.16
C ALA A 80 -0.43 -1.48 -7.59
N CYS A 81 -1.01 -1.58 -6.40
CA CYS A 81 -1.18 -2.84 -5.67
C CYS A 81 -2.65 -3.07 -5.33
N SER A 82 -3.05 -4.32 -5.20
CA SER A 82 -4.36 -4.69 -4.66
C SER A 82 -4.44 -4.38 -3.16
N ALA A 83 -5.66 -4.24 -2.63
CA ALA A 83 -5.85 -4.02 -1.20
C ALA A 83 -5.28 -5.17 -0.34
N ASP A 84 -5.34 -6.40 -0.86
CA ASP A 84 -4.77 -7.59 -0.20
C ASP A 84 -3.24 -7.53 -0.12
N GLU A 85 -2.56 -7.12 -1.21
CA GLU A 85 -1.11 -6.93 -1.20
C GLU A 85 -0.68 -5.83 -0.23
N ILE A 86 -1.43 -4.72 -0.17
CA ILE A 86 -1.15 -3.64 0.78
C ILE A 86 -1.33 -4.13 2.22
N LEU A 87 -2.40 -4.88 2.51
CA LEU A 87 -2.65 -5.45 3.83
C LEU A 87 -1.52 -6.37 4.29
N LYS A 88 -1.04 -7.23 3.40
CA LYS A 88 0.10 -8.12 3.65
C LYS A 88 1.38 -7.32 3.92
N GLY A 89 1.64 -6.29 3.11
CA GLY A 89 2.79 -5.40 3.30
C GLY A 89 2.77 -4.63 4.62
N LEU A 90 1.60 -4.16 5.05
CA LEU A 90 1.43 -3.49 6.34
C LEU A 90 1.63 -4.43 7.51
N SER A 91 1.12 -5.67 7.41
CA SER A 91 1.36 -6.72 8.41
C SER A 91 2.84 -7.05 8.55
N GLN A 92 3.58 -7.11 7.43
CA GLN A 92 5.03 -7.35 7.43
C GLN A 92 5.83 -6.17 8.01
N GLY A 93 5.38 -4.94 7.82
CA GLY A 93 6.03 -3.74 8.38
C GLY A 93 5.59 -3.35 9.79
N GLY A 94 4.93 -4.28 10.51
CA GLY A 94 4.55 -4.12 11.92
C GLY A 94 3.45 -3.10 12.20
N PHE A 95 2.52 -2.90 11.26
CA PHE A 95 1.35 -2.07 11.51
C PHE A 95 0.45 -2.69 12.58
N ASP A 96 0.07 -1.90 13.58
CA ASP A 96 -0.84 -2.36 14.63
C ASP A 96 -2.31 -2.26 14.18
N PHE A 97 -2.81 -3.36 13.62
CA PHE A 97 -4.21 -3.48 13.21
C PHE A 97 -5.19 -3.45 14.39
N LYS A 98 -4.77 -3.87 15.59
CA LYS A 98 -5.64 -3.84 16.78
C LYS A 98 -5.85 -2.40 17.24
N ALA A 99 -4.78 -1.60 17.30
CA ALA A 99 -4.87 -0.17 17.61
C ALA A 99 -5.73 0.61 16.60
N ALA A 100 -5.80 0.14 15.36
CA ALA A 100 -6.65 0.72 14.31
C ALA A 100 -8.11 0.22 14.33
N GLY A 101 -8.50 -0.64 15.27
CA GLY A 101 -9.85 -1.18 15.39
C GLY A 101 -10.18 -2.29 14.37
N TYR A 102 -9.16 -2.94 13.82
CA TYR A 102 -9.31 -4.01 12.83
C TYR A 102 -9.03 -5.38 13.46
N GLU A 103 -10.02 -5.92 14.16
CA GLU A 103 -9.86 -7.19 14.90
C GLU A 103 -9.77 -8.40 13.96
N ASP A 104 -10.71 -8.56 13.02
CA ASP A 104 -10.78 -9.70 12.09
C ASP A 104 -10.10 -9.44 10.74
N GLU A 105 -9.47 -10.47 10.16
CA GLU A 105 -8.76 -10.41 8.87
C GLU A 105 -9.66 -9.91 7.71
N ASP A 106 -10.87 -10.47 7.58
CA ASP A 106 -11.87 -10.04 6.60
C ASP A 106 -12.30 -8.58 6.79
N SER A 107 -12.45 -8.17 8.05
CA SER A 107 -12.80 -6.79 8.42
C SER A 107 -11.65 -5.84 8.11
N ARG A 108 -10.37 -6.26 8.22
CA ARG A 108 -9.21 -5.43 7.86
C ARG A 108 -9.20 -5.13 6.36
N LEU A 109 -9.36 -6.14 5.52
CA LEU A 109 -9.32 -5.98 4.06
C LEU A 109 -10.44 -5.04 3.59
N ARG A 110 -11.66 -5.26 4.10
CA ARG A 110 -12.82 -4.42 3.75
C ARG A 110 -12.61 -2.98 4.22
N SER A 111 -12.16 -2.78 5.46
CA SER A 111 -11.94 -1.45 6.02
C SER A 111 -10.81 -0.70 5.32
N LEU A 112 -9.71 -1.40 4.99
CA LEU A 112 -8.60 -0.85 4.22
C LEU A 112 -9.05 -0.42 2.82
N SER A 113 -9.82 -1.28 2.15
CA SER A 113 -10.39 -0.99 0.83
C SER A 113 -11.30 0.24 0.86
N ILE A 114 -12.15 0.36 1.89
CA ILE A 114 -13.01 1.53 2.10
C ILE A 114 -12.17 2.78 2.33
N LEU A 115 -11.13 2.70 3.15
CA LEU A 115 -10.23 3.81 3.45
C LEU A 115 -9.51 4.33 2.20
N LEU A 116 -8.95 3.42 1.40
CA LEU A 116 -8.31 3.74 0.12
C LEU A 116 -9.30 4.34 -0.88
N ALA A 117 -10.52 3.80 -0.96
CA ALA A 117 -11.56 4.30 -1.83
C ALA A 117 -12.11 5.66 -1.38
N LYS A 118 -12.16 5.94 -0.07
CA LYS A 118 -12.66 7.22 0.48
C LYS A 118 -11.62 8.33 0.34
N ASN A 119 -10.33 8.02 0.51
CA ASN A 119 -9.25 8.98 0.36
C ASN A 119 -8.81 9.13 -1.11
N THR A 120 -9.77 9.53 -1.96
CA THR A 120 -9.57 9.75 -3.40
C THR A 120 -8.67 10.96 -3.73
N ALA A 121 -8.33 11.76 -2.71
CA ALA A 121 -7.40 12.88 -2.83
C ALA A 121 -5.94 12.41 -2.88
N MET A 122 -5.61 11.28 -2.24
CA MET A 122 -4.27 10.71 -2.23
C MET A 122 -4.18 9.45 -3.09
N PHE A 123 -5.23 8.64 -3.12
CA PHE A 123 -5.28 7.37 -3.84
C PHE A 123 -6.16 7.43 -5.08
N HIS A 124 -5.80 6.63 -6.07
CA HIS A 124 -6.59 6.40 -7.26
C HIS A 124 -6.82 4.89 -7.43
N ARG A 125 -8.09 4.52 -7.59
CA ARG A 125 -8.49 3.15 -7.91
C ARG A 125 -8.49 2.98 -9.42
N LEU A 126 -7.70 2.02 -9.89
CA LEU A 126 -7.62 1.65 -11.30
C LEU A 126 -8.78 0.70 -11.67
N PRO A 127 -9.17 0.64 -12.96
CA PRO A 127 -10.26 -0.21 -13.44
C PRO A 127 -9.99 -1.72 -13.28
N ASN A 128 -8.73 -2.11 -13.11
CA ASN A 128 -8.31 -3.48 -12.79
C ASN A 128 -8.49 -3.85 -11.30
N GLY A 129 -9.00 -2.94 -10.47
CA GLY A 129 -9.20 -3.17 -9.04
C GLY A 129 -7.98 -2.92 -8.16
N THR A 130 -6.87 -2.40 -8.70
CA THR A 130 -5.70 -2.00 -7.90
C THR A 130 -5.75 -0.53 -7.48
N PHE A 131 -4.94 -0.19 -6.48
CA PHE A 131 -4.81 1.14 -5.93
C PHE A 131 -3.40 1.67 -6.18
N GLY A 132 -3.32 2.91 -6.67
CA GLY A 132 -2.07 3.65 -6.84
C GLY A 132 -2.18 5.05 -6.25
N LEU A 133 -1.05 5.77 -6.25
CA LEU A 133 -1.03 7.16 -5.80
C LEU A 133 -1.49 8.09 -6.92
N ILE A 134 -2.29 9.10 -6.58
CA ILE A 134 -2.75 10.10 -7.57
C ILE A 134 -1.57 10.85 -8.21
N ALA A 135 -0.46 11.00 -7.49
CA ALA A 135 0.76 11.64 -7.96
C ALA A 135 1.37 10.96 -9.19
N TRP A 136 1.11 9.66 -9.40
CA TRP A 136 1.58 8.92 -10.57
C TRP A 136 0.73 9.17 -11.82
N TYR A 137 -0.46 9.74 -11.66
CA TYR A 137 -1.45 9.91 -12.72
C TYR A 137 -1.82 11.40 -12.89
N PRO A 138 -0.93 12.23 -13.48
CA PRO A 138 -1.15 13.67 -13.60
C PRO A 138 -2.42 14.01 -14.40
N GLU A 139 -2.80 13.21 -15.40
CA GLU A 139 -4.03 13.41 -16.18
C GLU A 139 -5.29 13.18 -15.36
N VAL A 140 -5.27 12.23 -14.43
CA VAL A 140 -6.37 11.97 -13.49
C VAL A 140 -6.45 13.08 -12.45
N ALA A 141 -5.30 13.53 -11.93
CA ALA A 141 -5.21 14.66 -11.01
C ALA A 141 -5.79 15.95 -11.63
N LYS A 142 -5.45 16.23 -12.90
CA LYS A 142 -6.00 17.37 -13.66
C LYS A 142 -7.50 17.26 -13.88
N LYS A 143 -8.04 16.08 -14.19
CA LYS A 143 -9.49 15.88 -14.35
C LYS A 143 -10.24 16.13 -13.04
N LYS A 144 -9.77 15.58 -11.93
CA LYS A 144 -10.37 15.83 -10.61
C LYS A 144 -10.26 17.29 -10.15
N ALA A 145 -9.20 18.00 -10.53
CA ALA A 145 -9.08 19.43 -10.27
C ALA A 145 -10.09 20.25 -11.09
N LYS A 146 -10.40 19.82 -12.33
CA LYS A 146 -11.42 20.45 -13.19
C LYS A 146 -12.86 20.10 -12.79
N GLU A 147 -13.09 18.94 -12.17
CA GLU A 147 -14.41 18.48 -11.69
C GLU A 147 -14.81 19.07 -10.33
N LYS A 148 -13.99 19.96 -9.73
CA LYS A 148 -14.41 20.74 -8.56
C LYS A 148 -14.89 22.15 -8.95
N PRO A 149 -16.17 22.35 -9.24
CA PRO A 149 -16.86 23.59 -8.92
C PRO A 149 -17.68 23.43 -7.62
N ASN A 150 -17.38 24.30 -6.65
CA ASN A 150 -18.21 24.81 -5.53
C ASN A 150 -18.93 23.86 -4.53
N GLU A 151 -18.41 23.88 -3.29
CA GLU A 151 -19.07 24.16 -1.99
C GLU A 151 -20.52 23.75 -1.69
N GLY A 152 -20.72 23.03 -0.57
CA GLY A 152 -21.92 23.14 0.27
C GLY A 152 -22.58 21.84 0.74
N ASP A 153 -22.18 21.30 1.90
CA ASP A 153 -23.15 21.00 2.97
C ASP A 153 -22.42 20.88 4.31
N SER A 154 -22.68 21.86 5.16
CA SER A 154 -22.38 21.82 6.58
C SER A 154 -23.39 20.90 7.24
N LYS A 155 -22.94 19.84 7.91
CA LYS A 155 -23.70 19.29 9.05
C LYS A 155 -22.82 19.04 10.26
N LYS A 156 -22.61 20.16 10.95
CA LYS A 156 -22.46 20.25 12.40
C LYS A 156 -23.61 19.47 13.06
N LYS A 157 -23.31 18.41 13.80
CA LYS A 157 -24.11 18.00 14.96
C LYS A 157 -23.17 17.39 15.99
N GLY A 158 -22.80 18.23 16.96
CA GLY A 158 -22.13 17.79 18.17
C GLY A 158 -23.12 17.16 19.14
N ASP A 159 -22.51 16.43 20.07
CA ASP A 159 -22.86 16.25 21.49
C ASP A 159 -24.26 15.82 21.92
N LYS A 160 -24.29 14.64 22.53
CA LYS A 160 -24.87 14.48 23.88
C LYS A 160 -24.30 13.23 24.57
N GLU A 161 -23.25 13.43 25.35
CA GLU A 161 -23.04 12.71 26.62
C GLU A 161 -23.90 13.36 27.73
N GLU A 162 -23.97 12.69 28.89
CA GLU A 162 -24.76 12.93 30.11
C GLU A 162 -26.20 12.41 30.10
N GLU A 163 -26.72 11.79 31.16
CA GLU A 163 -26.22 11.19 32.40
C GLU A 163 -27.52 10.67 33.06
N ASP A 164 -27.70 9.36 33.20
CA ASP A 164 -28.87 8.77 33.86
C ASP A 164 -28.38 7.83 34.96
N THR A 165 -28.04 8.41 36.11
CA THR A 165 -27.95 7.67 37.38
C THR A 165 -29.04 8.18 38.32
N LYS A 166 -30.25 7.64 38.17
CA LYS A 166 -31.30 7.77 39.18
C LYS A 166 -31.21 6.58 40.14
N THR A 167 -30.61 6.81 41.31
CA THR A 167 -30.71 5.93 42.48
C THR A 167 -31.95 6.33 43.28
N GLU A 168 -32.93 5.42 43.34
CA GLU A 168 -34.06 5.32 44.27
C GLU A 168 -33.89 3.91 44.89
N VAL A 169 -33.99 3.56 46.18
CA VAL A 169 -34.67 4.08 47.38
C VAL A 169 -33.99 3.45 48.61
N SER A 170 -33.86 4.18 49.73
CA SER A 170 -33.96 3.59 51.08
C SER A 170 -34.35 4.68 52.06
N GLY A 171 -35.62 4.62 52.48
CA GLY A 171 -36.15 5.21 53.70
C GLY A 171 -36.77 4.10 54.52
#